data_AF-F0WWU1-F1
#
_entry.id   AF-F0WWU1-F1
#
_cell.length_a   1.000
_cell.length_b   1.000
_cell.length_c   1.000
_cell.angle_alpha   90.00
_cell.angle_beta   90.00
_cell.angle_gamma   90.00
#
_symmetry.space_group_name_H-M   'P 1'
#
loop_
_entity.id
_entity.type
_entity.pdbx_description
1 polymer ?
#
loop_
_entity_poly.entity_id
_entity_poly.type
_entity_poly.pdbx_seq_one_letter_code
_entity_poly.pdbx_strand_id
1 'polypeptide(L)'
;MKALSPTDSVKYLGISFSQSPVGDLMIEFLEDLCYGGFRQCFRRARTIRGRLLVAQPMVLSQFWHFTTHFNIPQHLRGRWQSMLNRFVLSRKYARDSAHVQLIKFKFIYLPPSEIGLQVPLIDIQLKKQRYQFLQNFTLHSSTATPSNWTLNGMEVLRCILPDFGPYRDSISLRYHHVGIRLWFTGV
;
A
#
# COMPACT_ATOMS: atom_id res chain seq x y z
N MET A 1 -18.32 -2.19 -30.49
CA MET A 1 -17.64 -2.48 -29.20
C MET A 1 -17.75 -3.96 -28.92
N LYS A 2 -16.63 -4.68 -28.84
CA LYS A 2 -16.63 -6.13 -28.54
C LYS A 2 -16.56 -6.28 -27.03
N ALA A 3 -17.64 -6.75 -26.40
CA ALA A 3 -17.65 -7.02 -24.96
C ALA A 3 -16.78 -8.24 -24.68
N LEU A 4 -16.01 -8.21 -23.59
CA LEU A 4 -15.20 -9.34 -23.14
C LEU A 4 -16.07 -10.55 -22.81
N SER A 5 -15.63 -11.74 -23.16
CA SER A 5 -16.32 -12.98 -22.80
C SER A 5 -16.17 -13.25 -21.28
N PRO A 6 -17.06 -14.02 -20.63
CA PRO A 6 -17.01 -14.29 -19.19
C PRO A 6 -15.67 -14.83 -18.67
N THR A 7 -14.94 -15.53 -19.54
CA THR A 7 -13.65 -16.18 -19.27
C THR A 7 -12.44 -15.33 -19.65
N ASP A 8 -12.64 -14.20 -20.32
CA ASP A 8 -11.54 -13.38 -20.81
C ASP A 8 -11.04 -12.44 -19.70
N SER A 9 -9.73 -12.47 -19.45
CA SER A 9 -9.07 -11.52 -18.56
C SER A 9 -8.20 -10.55 -19.35
N VAL A 10 -8.39 -9.24 -19.18
CA VAL A 10 -7.55 -8.20 -19.77
C VAL A 10 -6.66 -7.61 -18.70
N LYS A 11 -5.36 -7.48 -18.99
CA LYS A 11 -4.42 -6.79 -18.11
C LYS A 11 -4.30 -5.33 -18.52
N TYR A 12 -4.57 -4.42 -17.59
CA TYR A 12 -4.32 -2.99 -17.76
C TYR A 12 -3.47 -2.48 -16.61
N LEU A 13 -2.32 -1.87 -16.90
CA LEU A 13 -1.34 -1.43 -15.90
C LEU A 13 -0.91 -2.54 -14.91
N GLY A 14 -0.91 -3.80 -15.37
CA GLY A 14 -0.58 -4.97 -14.53
C GLY A 14 -1.71 -5.45 -13.63
N ILE A 15 -2.88 -4.81 -13.66
CA ILE A 15 -4.09 -5.21 -12.94
C ILE A 15 -4.95 -6.04 -13.91
N SER A 16 -5.31 -7.25 -13.51
CA SER A 16 -6.17 -8.14 -14.31
C SER A 16 -7.65 -7.81 -14.08
N PHE A 17 -8.40 -7.58 -15.15
CA PHE A 17 -9.84 -7.35 -15.16
C PHE A 17 -10.53 -8.52 -15.88
N SER A 18 -11.53 -9.16 -15.25
CA SER A 18 -12.32 -10.25 -15.85
C SER A 18 -13.77 -10.20 -15.37
N GLN A 19 -14.68 -10.92 -16.04
CA GLN A 19 -16.07 -11.11 -15.61
C GLN A 19 -16.24 -12.26 -14.58
N SER A 20 -15.29 -13.19 -14.53
CA SER A 20 -15.10 -14.19 -13.45
C SER A 20 -14.68 -13.50 -12.13
N PRO A 21 -14.97 -14.04 -10.91
CA PRO A 21 -14.61 -13.43 -9.64
C PRO A 21 -13.12 -13.05 -9.59
N VAL A 22 -12.83 -11.79 -9.93
CA VAL A 22 -11.50 -11.19 -10.09
C VAL A 22 -10.65 -11.34 -8.82
N GLY A 23 -11.30 -11.54 -7.67
CA GLY A 23 -10.66 -11.65 -6.37
C GLY A 23 -9.57 -12.71 -6.30
N ASP A 24 -9.85 -13.96 -6.70
CA ASP A 24 -8.92 -15.07 -6.47
C ASP A 24 -7.68 -14.99 -7.37
N LEU A 25 -7.87 -14.69 -8.65
CA LEU A 25 -6.77 -14.47 -9.59
C LEU A 25 -5.92 -13.25 -9.21
N MET A 26 -6.54 -12.19 -8.71
CA MET A 26 -5.82 -11.01 -8.22
C MET A 26 -5.03 -11.34 -6.95
N ILE A 27 -5.60 -12.13 -6.05
CA ILE A 27 -4.93 -12.58 -4.83
C ILE A 27 -3.68 -13.40 -5.17
N GLU A 28 -3.80 -14.36 -6.08
CA GLU A 28 -2.67 -15.18 -6.52
C GLU A 28 -1.57 -14.31 -7.15
N PHE A 29 -1.95 -13.40 -8.05
CA PHE A 29 -1.02 -12.45 -8.65
C PHE A 29 -0.31 -11.56 -7.61
N LEU A 30 -1.05 -11.05 -6.62
CA LEU A 30 -0.50 -10.23 -5.55
C LEU A 30 0.46 -11.01 -4.66
N GLU A 31 0.12 -12.26 -4.35
CA GLU A 31 1.02 -13.14 -3.60
C GLU A 31 2.32 -13.33 -4.38
N ASP A 32 2.25 -13.70 -5.66
CA ASP A 32 3.43 -13.92 -6.51
C ASP A 32 4.30 -12.66 -6.63
N LEU A 33 3.67 -11.50 -6.82
CA LEU A 33 4.37 -10.22 -6.88
C LEU A 33 5.09 -9.90 -5.55
N CYS A 34 4.44 -10.19 -4.42
CA CYS A 34 5.00 -9.99 -3.10
C CYS A 34 6.22 -10.91 -2.86
N TYR A 35 6.05 -12.23 -3.06
CA TYR A 35 7.14 -13.21 -2.89
C TYR A 35 8.30 -12.98 -3.88
N GLY A 36 7.98 -12.62 -5.12
CA GLY A 36 8.96 -12.23 -6.14
C GLY A 36 9.80 -11.03 -5.72
N GLY A 37 9.16 -10.01 -5.14
CA GLY A 37 9.83 -8.84 -4.58
C GLY A 37 10.82 -9.22 -3.47
N PHE A 38 10.39 -10.00 -2.49
CA PHE A 38 11.28 -10.47 -1.43
C PHE A 38 12.47 -11.28 -1.95
N ARG A 39 12.26 -12.12 -2.98
CA ARG A 39 13.34 -12.87 -3.65
C ARG A 39 14.35 -11.94 -4.31
N GLN A 40 13.90 -10.86 -4.95
CA GLN A 40 14.79 -9.88 -5.56
C GLN A 40 15.57 -9.09 -4.49
N CYS A 41 14.88 -8.66 -3.43
CA CYS A 41 15.47 -7.94 -2.30
C CYS A 41 16.48 -8.80 -1.52
N PHE A 42 16.24 -10.11 -1.39
CA PHE A 42 17.14 -11.07 -0.74
C PHE A 42 18.56 -11.08 -1.32
N ARG A 43 18.66 -10.94 -2.66
CA ARG A 43 19.97 -10.93 -3.34
C ARG A 43 20.80 -9.70 -2.98
N ARG A 44 20.13 -8.58 -2.69
CA ARG A 44 20.77 -7.27 -2.47
C ARG A 44 21.10 -7.00 -0.99
N ALA A 45 20.32 -7.53 -0.05
CA ALA A 45 20.42 -7.17 1.36
C ALA A 45 21.01 -8.28 2.24
N ARG A 46 22.25 -8.08 2.73
CA ARG A 46 22.98 -9.04 3.58
C ARG A 46 22.84 -8.78 5.09
N THR A 47 22.74 -7.53 5.51
CA THR A 47 22.60 -7.13 6.92
C THR A 47 21.15 -6.89 7.31
N ILE A 48 20.82 -6.93 8.61
CA ILE A 48 19.47 -6.63 9.10
C ILE A 48 19.04 -5.23 8.67
N ARG A 49 19.91 -4.23 8.86
CA ARG A 49 19.65 -2.83 8.48
C ARG A 49 19.48 -2.66 6.97
N GLY A 50 20.30 -3.36 6.17
CA GLY A 50 20.13 -3.38 4.72
C GLY A 50 18.81 -4.02 4.29
N ARG A 51 18.35 -5.07 4.98
CA ARG A 51 17.07 -5.72 4.70
C ARG A 51 15.89 -4.82 5.02
N LEU A 52 15.93 -4.09 6.14
CA LEU A 52 14.95 -3.07 6.46
C LEU A 52 14.88 -1.99 5.38
N LEU A 53 16.04 -1.46 5.00
CA LEU A 53 16.15 -0.37 4.03
C LEU A 53 15.60 -0.75 2.66
N VAL A 54 15.73 -2.02 2.26
CA VAL A 54 15.17 -2.51 0.99
C VAL A 54 13.70 -2.93 1.13
N ALA A 55 13.31 -3.52 2.27
CA ALA A 55 11.94 -4.01 2.47
C ALA A 55 10.93 -2.87 2.64
N GLN A 56 11.30 -1.77 3.29
CA GLN A 56 10.44 -0.59 3.42
C GLN A 56 9.93 -0.03 2.08
N PRO A 57 10.81 0.36 1.13
CA PRO A 57 10.37 0.86 -0.16
C PRO A 57 9.71 -0.22 -1.02
N MET A 58 10.11 -1.49 -0.88
CA MET A 58 9.46 -2.61 -1.58
C MET A 58 7.99 -2.76 -1.17
N VAL A 59 7.71 -2.81 0.14
CA VAL A 59 6.34 -2.90 0.68
C VAL A 59 5.52 -1.68 0.25
N LEU A 60 6.09 -0.48 0.38
CA LEU A 60 5.40 0.75 -0.01
C LEU A 60 5.06 0.77 -1.51
N SER A 61 6.02 0.44 -2.38
CA SER A 61 5.83 0.53 -3.84
C SER A 61 4.87 -0.53 -4.35
N GLN A 62 4.98 -1.77 -3.86
CA GLN A 62 4.10 -2.84 -4.28
C GLN A 62 2.66 -2.57 -3.88
N PHE A 63 2.41 -2.16 -2.64
CA PHE A 63 1.04 -2.00 -2.17
C PHE A 63 0.40 -0.68 -2.58
N TRP A 64 1.19 0.35 -2.89
CA TRP A 64 0.66 1.63 -3.36
C TRP A 64 -0.28 1.47 -4.56
N HIS A 65 0.13 0.70 -5.57
CA HIS A 65 -0.65 0.54 -6.81
C HIS A 65 -1.97 -0.24 -6.63
N PHE A 66 -2.05 -1.12 -5.63
CA PHE A 66 -3.23 -1.97 -5.45
C PHE A 66 -4.21 -1.44 -4.41
N THR A 67 -3.73 -0.68 -3.43
CA THR A 67 -4.59 -0.10 -2.38
C THR A 67 -5.67 0.83 -2.91
N THR A 68 -5.46 1.41 -4.09
CA THR A 68 -6.42 2.28 -4.79
C THR A 68 -7.58 1.51 -5.43
N HIS A 69 -7.39 0.23 -5.76
CA HIS A 69 -8.35 -0.54 -6.57
C HIS A 69 -8.87 -1.80 -5.90
N PHE A 70 -8.15 -2.31 -4.88
CA PHE A 70 -8.46 -3.60 -4.26
C PHE A 70 -8.32 -3.55 -2.74
N ASN A 71 -9.30 -4.13 -2.05
CA ASN A 71 -9.20 -4.32 -0.61
C ASN A 71 -8.52 -5.66 -0.30
N ILE A 72 -7.23 -5.61 0.03
CA ILE A 72 -6.43 -6.80 0.36
C ILE A 72 -7.04 -7.50 1.59
N PRO A 73 -7.42 -8.79 1.52
CA PRO A 73 -7.89 -9.57 2.67
C PRO A 73 -6.93 -9.58 3.86
N GLN A 74 -7.47 -9.57 5.09
CA GLN A 74 -6.65 -9.51 6.32
C GLN A 74 -5.70 -10.69 6.48
N HIS A 75 -6.13 -11.90 6.09
CA HIS A 75 -5.31 -13.09 6.21
C HIS A 75 -4.04 -13.00 5.34
N LEU A 76 -4.11 -12.39 4.15
CA LEU A 76 -2.95 -12.18 3.27
C LEU A 76 -1.97 -11.18 3.89
N ARG A 77 -2.48 -10.07 4.44
CA ARG A 77 -1.65 -9.07 5.13
C ARG A 77 -0.88 -9.70 6.29
N GLY A 78 -1.52 -10.59 7.04
CA GLY A 78 -0.87 -11.38 8.09
C GLY A 78 0.24 -12.30 7.55
N ARG A 79 0.00 -13.03 6.46
CA ARG A 79 1.03 -13.88 5.81
C ARG A 79 2.21 -13.05 5.32
N TRP A 80 1.95 -11.93 4.64
CA TRP A 80 3.00 -11.05 4.11
C TRP A 80 3.77 -10.36 5.23
N GLN A 81 3.12 -9.96 6.32
CA GLN A 81 3.79 -9.43 7.51
C GLN A 81 4.70 -10.48 8.15
N SER A 82 4.23 -11.72 8.27
CA SER A 82 5.05 -12.84 8.74
C SER A 82 6.26 -13.06 7.83
N MET A 83 6.06 -13.03 6.50
CA MET A 83 7.16 -13.13 5.53
C MET A 83 8.17 -11.99 5.67
N LEU A 84 7.69 -10.75 5.80
CA LEU A 84 8.52 -9.57 6.00
C LEU A 84 9.37 -9.69 7.28
N ASN A 85 8.76 -10.11 8.38
CA ASN A 85 9.45 -10.33 9.65
C ASN A 85 10.53 -11.41 9.50
N ARG A 86 10.20 -12.55 8.87
CA ARG A 86 11.15 -13.63 8.57
C ARG A 86 12.29 -13.15 7.68
N PHE A 87 11.99 -12.33 6.67
CA PHE A 87 12.95 -11.76 5.76
C PHE A 87 13.94 -10.88 6.52
N VAL A 88 13.44 -9.90 7.28
CA VAL A 88 14.31 -8.97 8.02
C VAL A 88 15.14 -9.70 9.07
N LEU A 89 14.55 -10.61 9.85
CA LEU A 89 15.21 -11.25 10.97
C LEU A 89 16.17 -12.37 10.56
N SER A 90 15.72 -13.28 9.69
CA SER A 90 16.47 -14.49 9.34
C SER A 90 16.89 -14.58 7.88
N ARG A 91 16.66 -13.53 7.09
CA ARG A 91 16.99 -13.53 5.66
C ARG A 91 16.30 -14.68 4.92
N LYS A 92 15.09 -15.08 5.32
CA LYS A 92 14.31 -16.13 4.66
C LYS A 92 13.18 -15.51 3.85
N TYR A 93 12.99 -15.96 2.61
CA TYR A 93 11.94 -15.46 1.70
C TYR A 93 11.02 -16.55 1.15
N ALA A 94 11.34 -17.83 1.36
CA ALA A 94 10.49 -18.92 0.90
C ALA A 94 9.20 -19.00 1.73
N ARG A 95 8.07 -19.26 1.05
CA ARG A 95 6.71 -19.29 1.61
C ARG A 95 6.64 -20.16 2.88
N ASP A 96 7.15 -21.39 2.77
CA ASP A 96 7.05 -22.41 3.83
C ASP A 96 8.29 -22.53 4.70
N SER A 97 9.17 -21.53 4.65
CA SER A 97 10.39 -21.59 5.45
C SER A 97 10.10 -21.48 6.95
N ALA A 98 10.53 -22.48 7.71
CA ALA A 98 10.48 -22.46 9.17
C ALA A 98 11.34 -21.31 9.70
N HIS A 99 10.83 -20.57 10.68
CA HIS A 99 11.54 -19.47 11.32
C HIS A 99 11.21 -19.43 12.80
N VAL A 100 12.26 -19.37 13.61
CA VAL A 100 12.15 -19.15 15.05
C VAL A 100 12.52 -17.70 15.33
N GLN A 101 11.56 -16.94 15.87
CA GLN A 101 11.78 -15.57 16.32
C GLN A 101 12.46 -15.61 17.69
N LEU A 102 13.76 -15.31 17.73
CA LEU A 102 14.49 -15.17 19.00
C LEU A 102 14.29 -13.79 19.65
N ILE A 103 13.86 -12.80 18.87
CA ILE A 103 13.60 -11.43 19.33
C ILE A 103 12.15 -11.32 19.78
N LYS A 104 11.94 -10.77 20.98
CA LYS A 104 10.58 -10.47 21.48
C LYS A 104 9.85 -9.54 20.50
N PHE A 105 8.62 -9.93 20.13
CA PHE A 105 7.78 -9.25 19.13
C PHE A 105 7.68 -7.73 19.32
N LYS A 106 7.62 -7.26 20.58
CA LYS A 106 7.52 -5.83 20.90
C LYS A 106 8.68 -5.01 20.29
N PHE A 107 9.91 -5.52 20.33
CA PHE A 107 11.09 -4.79 19.82
C PHE A 107 11.15 -4.69 18.30
N ILE A 108 10.43 -5.55 17.57
CA ILE A 108 10.49 -5.59 16.11
C ILE A 108 9.91 -4.31 15.49
N TYR A 109 8.87 -3.74 16.10
CA TYR A 109 8.14 -2.59 15.56
C TYR A 109 8.47 -1.28 16.25
N LEU A 110 9.16 -1.33 17.40
CA LEU A 110 9.62 -0.12 18.08
C LEU A 110 10.58 0.67 17.20
N PRO A 111 10.62 2.00 17.35
CA PRO A 111 11.54 2.84 16.61
C PRO A 111 13.00 2.60 17.06
N PRO A 112 13.99 2.94 16.23
CA PRO A 112 15.40 2.74 16.56
C PRO A 112 15.86 3.58 17.76
N SER A 113 15.16 4.68 18.05
CA SER A 113 15.35 5.51 19.25
C SER A 113 15.10 4.74 20.56
N GLU A 114 14.29 3.69 20.51
CA GLU A 114 13.94 2.84 21.66
C GLU A 114 14.60 1.45 21.57
N ILE A 115 15.75 1.35 20.88
CA ILE A 115 16.47 0.07 20.63
C ILE A 115 15.62 -0.89 19.75
N GLY A 116 14.60 -0.35 19.08
CA GLY A 116 13.71 -1.11 18.22
C GLY A 116 14.25 -1.29 16.80
N LEU A 117 13.63 -2.21 16.07
CA LEU A 117 14.04 -2.55 14.71
C LEU A 117 13.26 -1.79 13.62
N GLN A 118 12.10 -1.23 13.96
CA GLN A 118 11.23 -0.46 13.08
C GLN A 118 10.87 -1.19 11.76
N VAL A 119 10.55 -2.48 11.87
CA VAL A 119 9.98 -3.21 10.73
C VAL A 119 8.64 -2.58 10.35
N PRO A 120 8.38 -2.30 9.05
CA PRO A 120 7.13 -1.70 8.65
C PRO A 120 5.95 -2.64 8.94
N LEU A 121 4.89 -2.07 9.51
CA LEU A 121 3.62 -2.74 9.67
C LEU A 121 2.78 -2.50 8.42
N ILE A 122 2.52 -3.57 7.66
CA ILE A 122 1.76 -3.51 6.41
C ILE A 122 0.41 -2.85 6.64
N ASP A 123 -0.34 -3.27 7.66
CA ASP A 123 -1.66 -2.70 7.97
C ASP A 123 -1.62 -1.18 8.20
N ILE A 124 -0.62 -0.70 8.95
CA ILE A 124 -0.48 0.74 9.23
C ILE A 124 -0.10 1.47 7.95
N GLN A 125 0.79 0.91 7.13
CA GLN A 125 1.18 1.53 5.87
C GLN A 125 0.01 1.63 4.90
N LEU A 126 -0.78 0.56 4.72
CA LEU A 126 -1.97 0.59 3.86
C LEU A 126 -3.00 1.63 4.35
N LYS A 127 -3.24 1.69 5.67
CA LYS A 127 -4.12 2.72 6.25
C LYS A 127 -3.59 4.11 5.98
N LYS A 128 -2.30 4.35 6.22
CA LYS A 128 -1.65 5.64 5.98
C LYS A 128 -1.78 6.07 4.51
N GLN A 129 -1.52 5.15 3.58
CA GLN A 129 -1.65 5.40 2.14
C GLN A 129 -3.09 5.79 1.77
N ARG A 130 -4.09 5.06 2.29
CA ARG A 130 -5.51 5.38 2.07
C ARG A 130 -5.89 6.75 2.63
N TYR A 131 -5.45 7.07 3.85
CA TYR A 131 -5.70 8.39 4.43
C TYR A 131 -5.07 9.51 3.62
N GLN A 132 -3.82 9.35 3.20
CA GLN A 132 -3.13 10.34 2.35
C GLN A 132 -3.83 10.53 1.00
N PHE A 133 -4.29 9.44 0.39
CA PHE A 133 -5.08 9.49 -0.84
C PHE A 133 -6.37 10.29 -0.63
N LEU A 134 -7.12 10.00 0.43
CA LEU A 134 -8.36 10.73 0.77
C LEU A 134 -8.09 12.22 1.03
N GLN A 135 -7.04 12.55 1.78
CA GLN A 135 -6.67 13.95 2.05
C GLN A 135 -6.34 14.72 0.77
N ASN A 136 -5.52 14.14 -0.10
CA ASN A 136 -5.17 14.75 -1.38
C ASN A 136 -6.41 14.92 -2.26
N PHE A 137 -7.29 13.91 -2.28
CA PHE A 137 -8.54 13.98 -3.02
C PHE A 137 -9.44 15.13 -2.54
N THR A 138 -9.69 15.23 -1.24
CA THR A 138 -10.51 16.29 -0.64
C THR A 138 -9.94 17.69 -0.93
N LEU A 139 -8.61 17.83 -0.88
CA LEU A 139 -7.94 19.09 -1.19
C LEU A 139 -8.15 19.48 -2.66
N HIS A 140 -7.97 18.54 -3.59
CA HIS A 140 -8.18 18.79 -5.02
C HIS A 140 -9.65 19.03 -5.38
N SER A 141 -10.61 18.36 -4.71
CA SER A 141 -12.04 18.63 -4.93
C SER A 141 -12.47 20.01 -4.45
N SER A 142 -11.80 20.57 -3.44
CA SER A 142 -12.11 21.89 -2.89
C SER A 142 -11.52 23.04 -3.72
N THR A 143 -10.48 22.78 -4.53
CA THR A 143 -9.76 23.81 -5.29
C THR A 143 -10.02 23.78 -6.80
N ALA A 144 -10.68 22.74 -7.32
CA ALA A 144 -10.95 22.61 -8.74
C ALA A 144 -12.18 23.44 -9.14
N THR A 145 -11.98 24.55 -9.87
CA THR A 145 -13.00 25.05 -10.80
C THR A 145 -13.37 23.91 -11.75
N PRO A 146 -14.67 23.66 -12.02
CA PRO A 146 -15.10 22.48 -12.77
C PRO A 146 -14.54 22.53 -14.20
N SER A 147 -13.44 21.83 -14.42
CA SER A 147 -12.91 21.51 -15.73
C SER A 147 -13.76 20.39 -16.31
N ASN A 148 -14.27 20.63 -17.51
CA ASN A 148 -15.30 19.87 -18.25
C ASN A 148 -14.97 18.38 -18.53
N TRP A 149 -13.87 17.83 -18.00
CA TRP A 149 -13.47 16.43 -18.20
C TRP A 149 -13.64 15.54 -16.97
N THR A 150 -14.22 16.05 -15.87
CA THR A 150 -14.40 15.30 -14.60
C THR A 150 -15.82 14.77 -14.37
N LEU A 151 -16.77 15.04 -15.27
CA LEU A 151 -18.19 14.66 -15.10
C LEU A 151 -18.38 13.15 -14.87
N ASN A 152 -17.66 12.27 -15.59
CA ASN A 152 -17.80 10.81 -15.39
C ASN A 152 -17.21 10.30 -14.06
N GLY A 153 -16.16 10.93 -13.54
CA GLY A 153 -15.53 10.49 -12.27
C GLY A 153 -16.35 10.89 -11.05
N MET A 154 -16.97 12.07 -11.11
CA MET A 154 -17.82 12.60 -10.03
C MET A 154 -19.16 11.85 -9.92
N GLU A 155 -19.70 11.35 -11.03
CA GLU A 155 -20.92 10.53 -11.04
C GLU A 155 -20.70 9.17 -10.37
N VAL A 156 -19.55 8.52 -10.62
CA VAL A 156 -19.17 7.28 -9.93
C VAL A 156 -19.06 7.48 -8.41
N LEU A 157 -18.65 8.67 -7.96
CA LEU A 157 -18.55 9.00 -6.54
C LEU A 157 -19.90 9.24 -5.87
N ARG A 158 -20.91 9.79 -6.57
CA ARG A 158 -22.30 9.83 -6.06
C ARG A 158 -22.87 8.44 -5.80
N CYS A 159 -22.42 7.44 -6.56
CA CYS A 159 -22.86 6.06 -6.37
C CYS A 159 -22.15 5.33 -5.22
N ILE A 160 -21.00 5.84 -4.74
CA ILE A 160 -20.14 5.13 -3.77
C ILE A 160 -20.10 5.84 -2.41
N LEU A 161 -20.20 7.17 -2.39
CA LEU A 161 -20.21 7.93 -1.14
C LEU A 161 -21.61 7.89 -0.50
N PRO A 162 -21.72 7.63 0.81
CA PRO A 162 -22.96 7.88 1.54
C PRO A 162 -23.36 9.35 1.36
N ASP A 163 -24.66 9.60 1.26
CA ASP A 163 -25.21 10.94 1.11
C ASP A 163 -25.02 11.70 2.44
N PHE A 164 -23.83 12.26 2.63
CA PHE A 164 -23.53 13.16 3.72
C PHE A 164 -24.18 14.49 3.35
N GLY A 165 -25.38 14.72 3.87
CA GLY A 165 -26.18 15.92 3.64
C GLY A 165 -25.43 17.25 3.86
N PRO A 166 -26.08 18.39 3.57
CA PRO A 166 -25.40 19.66 3.33
C PRO A 166 -24.53 20.08 4.51
N TYR A 167 -23.22 20.09 4.27
CA TYR A 167 -22.16 20.51 5.18
C TYR A 167 -22.30 22.02 5.43
N ARG A 168 -22.83 22.41 6.59
CA ARG A 168 -22.70 23.79 7.08
C ARG A 168 -21.35 23.94 7.78
N ASP A 169 -20.65 24.98 7.38
CA ASP A 169 -19.34 25.43 7.87
C ASP A 169 -19.15 25.31 9.39
N SER A 170 -17.97 24.81 9.80
CA SER A 170 -17.10 25.44 10.81
C SER A 170 -16.13 24.44 11.46
N ILE A 171 -14.98 24.19 10.84
CA ILE A 171 -13.78 23.84 11.61
C ILE A 171 -12.59 24.60 11.02
N SER A 172 -12.37 25.80 11.56
CA SER A 172 -11.10 26.51 11.46
C SER A 172 -10.09 25.81 12.38
N LEU A 173 -9.19 25.03 11.80
CA LEU A 173 -7.97 24.59 12.48
C LEU A 173 -6.76 25.18 11.75
N ARG A 174 -6.22 26.23 12.36
CA ARG A 174 -4.98 26.91 11.99
C ARG A 174 -3.84 25.89 11.91
N TYR A 175 -3.27 25.69 10.73
CA TYR A 175 -2.00 25.00 10.54
C TYR A 175 -0.86 25.97 10.82
N HIS A 176 -0.08 25.71 11.87
CA HIS A 176 1.26 26.29 11.99
C HIS A 176 2.18 25.63 10.95
N HIS A 177 2.68 26.47 10.07
CA HIS A 177 3.61 26.15 9.00
C HIS A 177 4.97 25.75 9.61
N VAL A 178 5.35 24.46 9.54
CA VAL A 178 6.75 24.03 9.69
C VAL A 178 7.14 23.29 8.42
N GLY A 179 7.83 24.01 7.55
CA GLY A 179 8.28 23.51 6.26
C GLY A 179 9.39 22.47 6.41
N ILE A 180 9.17 21.30 5.81
CA ILE A 180 10.24 20.34 5.55
C ILE A 180 10.73 20.61 4.13
N ARG A 181 11.88 21.27 4.02
CA ARG A 181 12.62 21.53 2.78
C ARG A 181 13.41 20.26 2.44
N LEU A 182 12.92 19.47 1.47
CA LEU A 182 13.69 18.39 0.87
C LEU A 182 14.72 19.00 -0.10
N TRP A 183 16.00 18.94 0.28
CA TRP A 183 17.11 19.23 -0.62
C TRP A 183 17.40 17.99 -1.47
N PHE A 184 17.23 18.12 -2.78
CA PHE A 184 17.89 17.27 -3.77
C PHE A 184 18.89 18.15 -4.52
N THR A 185 20.18 17.94 -4.33
CA THR A 185 21.20 18.27 -5.33
C THR A 185 22.16 17.10 -5.41
N GLY A 186 22.16 16.46 -6.59
CA GLY A 186 23.11 15.44 -6.98
C GLY A 186 24.47 16.05 -7.33
N VAL A 187 25.47 15.17 -7.25
CA VAL A 187 26.81 15.32 -7.83
C VAL A 187 26.72 15.39 -9.35
#